data_AF-A0A2E5H2H8-F1
#
_entry.id   AF-A0A2E5H2H8-F1
#
_cell.length_a   1.000
_cell.length_b   1.000
_cell.length_c   1.000
_cell.angle_alpha   90.00
_cell.angle_beta   90.00
_cell.angle_gamma   90.00
#
_symmetry.space_group_name_H-M   'P 1'
#
loop_
_entity.id
_entity.type
_entity.pdbx_description
1 polymer ?
#
loop_
_entity_poly.entity_id
_entity_poly.type
_entity_poly.pdbx_seq_one_letter_code
_entity_poly.pdbx_strand_id
1 'polypeptide(L)'
;MMSMSHDSSPYQAWRTSLHLTGPDLTGGLLATLAAALLNMWVLKLSGGYLVGVGALYVVLSVLVVASLPVSLGAAHLGAANRVTLGRAALVLPLAALTIQGQVTSVIGYWWIIAVATVAMILDCVDGWVARRRGPTVFGARFDMELDAFLLLVLSLMVWQSGKVGPWVALIGVLRYLFVVASWLQSSLAAELPPSWRRQTICVVQGVVLLVCLGPIIPATMASIIAFAALVTLVISFAVDVHWLSRSANGL
;
A
#
# COMPACT_ATOMS: atom_id res chain seq x y z
N MET A 1 -17.36 -40.84 27.46
CA MET A 1 -17.61 -39.39 27.33
C MET A 1 -16.71 -38.87 26.21
N MET A 2 -17.26 -38.77 25.00
CA MET A 2 -16.59 -38.14 23.85
C MET A 2 -16.58 -36.63 24.10
N SER A 3 -15.39 -36.04 24.22
CA SER A 3 -15.25 -34.58 24.18
C SER A 3 -15.61 -34.12 22.77
N MET A 4 -16.70 -33.37 22.64
CA MET A 4 -17.05 -32.68 21.41
C MET A 4 -15.93 -31.69 21.09
N SER A 5 -15.18 -31.95 20.01
CA SER A 5 -14.34 -30.97 19.36
C SER A 5 -15.23 -29.83 18.89
N HIS A 6 -15.06 -28.65 19.46
CA HIS A 6 -15.62 -27.41 18.93
C HIS A 6 -14.92 -27.12 17.61
N ASP A 7 -15.40 -27.73 16.52
CA ASP A 7 -15.14 -27.25 15.17
C ASP A 7 -15.83 -25.89 15.05
N SER A 8 -15.09 -24.83 15.36
CA SER A 8 -15.49 -23.48 14.99
C SER A 8 -15.54 -23.43 13.47
N SER A 9 -16.75 -23.51 12.91
CA SER A 9 -16.93 -23.53 11.47
C SER A 9 -16.28 -22.27 10.86
N PRO A 10 -15.64 -22.35 9.68
CA PRO A 10 -15.01 -21.21 9.01
C PRO A 10 -15.94 -20.00 8.91
N TYR A 11 -17.24 -20.25 8.79
CA TYR A 11 -18.29 -19.23 8.77
C TYR A 11 -18.45 -18.49 10.11
N GLN A 12 -18.32 -19.18 11.24
CA GLN A 12 -18.34 -18.56 12.56
C GLN A 12 -17.09 -17.69 12.79
N ALA A 13 -15.92 -18.16 12.38
CA ALA A 13 -14.70 -17.37 12.42
C ALA A 13 -14.84 -16.08 11.59
N TRP A 14 -15.39 -16.17 10.38
CA TRP A 14 -15.64 -15.03 9.49
C TRP A 14 -16.60 -14.00 10.07
N ARG A 15 -17.73 -14.45 10.64
CA ARG A 15 -18.70 -13.57 11.31
C ARG A 15 -18.08 -12.83 12.50
N THR A 16 -17.27 -13.54 13.28
CA THR A 16 -16.64 -12.96 14.47
C THR A 16 -15.66 -11.85 14.10
N SER A 17 -14.82 -12.06 13.07
CA SER A 17 -13.96 -11.01 12.51
C SER A 17 -14.74 -9.79 12.06
N LEU A 18 -15.86 -10.00 11.35
CA LEU A 18 -16.69 -8.93 10.81
C LEU A 18 -17.31 -8.05 11.90
N HIS A 19 -17.73 -8.65 13.01
CA HIS A 19 -18.25 -7.91 14.16
C HIS A 19 -17.16 -7.10 14.89
N LEU A 20 -15.94 -7.63 14.99
CA LEU A 20 -14.84 -6.99 15.70
C LEU A 20 -14.22 -5.84 14.89
N THR A 21 -14.16 -5.95 13.56
CA THR A 21 -13.59 -4.92 12.68
C THR A 21 -14.61 -3.98 12.07
N GLY A 22 -15.90 -4.30 12.18
CA GLY A 22 -17.00 -3.50 11.64
C GLY A 22 -16.91 -2.00 11.98
N PRO A 23 -16.73 -1.60 13.26
CA PRO A 23 -16.64 -0.19 13.63
C PRO A 23 -15.46 0.53 12.96
N ASP A 24 -14.29 -0.09 12.92
CA ASP A 24 -13.08 0.50 12.33
C ASP A 24 -13.16 0.57 10.80
N LEU A 25 -13.77 -0.43 10.16
CA LEU A 25 -14.07 -0.40 8.73
C LEU A 25 -15.11 0.68 8.41
N THR A 26 -16.16 0.83 9.21
CA THR A 26 -17.12 1.93 9.00
C THR A 26 -16.45 3.30 9.15
N GLY A 27 -15.54 3.47 10.13
CA GLY A 27 -14.75 4.68 10.28
C GLY A 27 -13.82 4.92 9.09
N GLY A 28 -13.13 3.88 8.60
CA GLY A 28 -12.29 3.94 7.41
C GLY A 28 -13.09 4.29 6.14
N LEU A 29 -14.29 3.75 5.99
CA LEU A 29 -15.19 4.05 4.87
C LEU A 29 -15.59 5.53 4.88
N LEU A 30 -16.00 6.05 6.04
CA LEU A 30 -16.36 7.46 6.19
C LEU A 30 -15.18 8.38 5.87
N ALA A 31 -13.98 8.06 6.36
CA ALA A 31 -12.77 8.81 6.03
C ALA A 31 -12.45 8.76 4.53
N THR A 32 -12.60 7.58 3.90
CA THR A 32 -12.36 7.39 2.46
C THR A 32 -13.37 8.18 1.63
N LEU A 33 -14.64 8.15 2.01
CA LEU A 33 -15.69 8.92 1.37
C LEU A 33 -15.47 10.43 1.52
N ALA A 34 -15.09 10.90 2.71
CA ALA A 34 -14.78 12.30 2.93
C ALA A 34 -13.60 12.76 2.06
N ALA A 35 -12.51 11.98 2.00
CA ALA A 35 -11.37 12.26 1.13
C ALA A 35 -11.76 12.23 -0.36
N ALA A 36 -12.58 11.27 -0.78
CA ALA A 36 -13.05 11.16 -2.16
C ALA A 36 -13.96 12.33 -2.56
N LEU A 37 -14.87 12.77 -1.69
CA LEU A 37 -15.71 13.94 -1.91
C LEU A 37 -14.87 15.22 -2.00
N LEU A 38 -13.85 15.36 -1.15
CA LEU A 38 -12.92 16.48 -1.21
C LEU A 38 -12.13 16.48 -2.53
N ASN A 39 -11.62 15.33 -2.97
CA ASN A 39 -10.97 15.19 -4.28
C ASN A 39 -11.92 15.53 -5.43
N MET A 40 -13.17 15.06 -5.37
CA MET A 40 -14.18 15.35 -6.38
C MET A 40 -14.48 16.85 -6.47
N TRP A 41 -14.53 17.55 -5.33
CA TRP A 41 -14.73 18.99 -5.27
C TRP A 41 -13.53 19.77 -5.82
N VAL A 42 -12.30 19.43 -5.41
CA VAL A 42 -11.07 20.13 -5.84
C VAL A 42 -10.76 19.87 -7.33
N LEU A 43 -10.87 18.62 -7.77
CA LEU A 43 -10.47 18.17 -9.10
C LEU A 43 -11.64 18.17 -10.11
N LYS A 44 -12.85 18.53 -9.68
CA LYS A 44 -14.09 18.57 -10.52
C LYS A 44 -14.36 17.24 -11.23
N LEU A 45 -14.28 16.14 -10.49
CA LEU A 45 -14.42 14.78 -11.03
C LEU A 45 -15.89 14.40 -11.21
N SER A 46 -16.16 13.42 -12.08
CA SER A 46 -17.50 12.88 -12.30
C SER A 46 -17.89 11.87 -11.21
N GLY A 47 -19.18 11.55 -11.11
CA GLY A 47 -19.70 10.57 -10.15
C GLY A 47 -19.14 9.15 -10.32
N GLY A 48 -18.63 8.81 -11.51
CA GLY A 48 -17.96 7.52 -11.75
C GLY A 48 -16.79 7.30 -10.78
N TYR A 49 -16.09 8.38 -10.40
CA TYR A 49 -14.93 8.33 -9.52
C TYR A 49 -15.26 7.64 -8.19
N LEU A 50 -16.43 7.96 -7.61
CA LEU A 50 -16.89 7.36 -6.35
C LEU A 50 -17.14 5.86 -6.47
N VAL A 51 -17.55 5.38 -7.65
CA VAL A 51 -17.70 3.94 -7.91
C VAL A 51 -16.33 3.25 -7.87
N GLY A 52 -15.30 3.87 -8.45
CA GLY A 52 -13.93 3.36 -8.41
C GLY A 52 -13.37 3.31 -6.98
N VAL A 53 -13.58 4.38 -6.21
CA VAL A 53 -13.19 4.42 -4.79
C VAL A 53 -13.93 3.36 -3.97
N GLY A 54 -15.24 3.24 -4.16
CA GLY A 54 -16.06 2.23 -3.46
C GLY A 54 -15.62 0.81 -3.78
N ALA A 55 -15.36 0.49 -5.05
CA ALA A 55 -14.87 -0.82 -5.47
C ALA A 55 -13.52 -1.17 -4.82
N LEU A 56 -12.58 -0.22 -4.83
CA LEU A 56 -11.27 -0.40 -4.18
C LEU A 56 -11.40 -0.57 -2.66
N TYR A 57 -12.31 0.18 -2.02
CA TYR A 57 -12.57 0.05 -0.59
C TYR A 57 -13.18 -1.30 -0.22
N VAL A 58 -14.08 -1.83 -1.05
CA VAL A 58 -14.65 -3.17 -0.87
C VAL A 58 -13.55 -4.23 -0.96
N VAL A 59 -12.67 -4.15 -1.97
CA VAL A 59 -11.53 -5.07 -2.11
C VAL A 59 -10.63 -5.02 -0.87
N LEU A 60 -10.26 -3.82 -0.40
CA LEU A 60 -9.49 -3.64 0.82
C LEU A 60 -10.18 -4.28 2.03
N SER A 61 -11.48 -4.04 2.19
CA SER A 61 -12.27 -4.55 3.31
C SER A 61 -12.31 -6.08 3.32
N VAL A 62 -12.50 -6.70 2.14
CA VAL A 62 -12.46 -8.16 1.99
C VAL A 62 -11.08 -8.72 2.35
N LEU A 63 -10.00 -8.09 1.86
CA LEU A 63 -8.63 -8.52 2.16
C LEU A 63 -8.30 -8.41 3.65
N VAL A 64 -8.72 -7.31 4.31
CA VAL A 64 -8.53 -7.11 5.76
C VAL A 64 -9.27 -8.20 6.54
N VAL A 65 -10.56 -8.43 6.25
CA VAL A 65 -11.37 -9.45 6.92
C VAL A 65 -10.82 -10.86 6.70
N ALA A 66 -10.38 -11.18 5.49
CA ALA A 66 -9.82 -12.49 5.15
C ALA A 66 -8.43 -12.75 5.76
N SER A 67 -7.65 -11.69 5.98
CA SER A 67 -6.26 -11.81 6.45
C SER A 67 -6.10 -11.68 7.96
N LEU A 68 -7.17 -11.36 8.70
CA LEU A 68 -7.16 -11.31 10.16
C LEU A 68 -7.04 -12.72 10.75
N PRO A 69 -5.99 -13.00 11.54
CA PRO A 69 -5.87 -14.27 12.24
C PRO A 69 -6.91 -14.33 13.36
N VAL A 70 -8.08 -14.90 13.06
CA VAL A 70 -9.17 -15.14 14.02
C VAL A 70 -8.69 -16.01 15.20
N SER A 71 -7.62 -16.77 14.99
CA SER A 71 -7.02 -17.69 15.95
C SER A 71 -6.31 -17.05 17.15
N LEU A 72 -6.10 -15.72 17.19
CA LEU A 72 -5.30 -15.07 18.24
C LEU A 72 -6.10 -14.20 19.25
N GLY A 73 -7.45 -14.23 19.22
CA GLY A 73 -8.26 -13.58 20.27
C GLY A 73 -8.16 -12.04 20.30
N ALA A 74 -7.72 -11.41 19.22
CA ALA A 74 -7.60 -9.96 19.13
C ALA A 74 -9.00 -9.32 19.06
N ALA A 75 -9.40 -8.62 20.12
CA ALA A 75 -10.73 -8.03 20.26
C ALA A 75 -11.02 -6.84 19.32
N HIS A 76 -10.00 -6.19 18.75
CA HIS A 76 -10.14 -5.02 17.88
C HIS A 76 -8.94 -4.86 16.93
N LEU A 77 -9.09 -4.10 15.84
CA LEU A 77 -7.94 -3.64 15.07
C LEU A 77 -7.09 -2.76 15.98
N GLY A 78 -5.86 -3.21 16.26
CA GLY A 78 -4.92 -2.46 17.10
C GLY A 78 -4.73 -1.02 16.59
N ALA A 79 -4.35 -0.10 17.48
CA ALA A 79 -4.26 1.32 17.13
C ALA A 79 -3.40 1.62 15.90
N ALA A 80 -2.34 0.84 15.67
CA ALA A 80 -1.53 0.94 14.44
C ALA A 80 -2.38 0.66 13.19
N ASN A 81 -3.15 -0.42 13.17
CA ASN A 81 -4.01 -0.78 12.03
C ASN A 81 -5.09 0.27 11.75
N ARG A 82 -5.57 1.00 12.76
CA ARG A 82 -6.55 2.09 12.58
C ARG A 82 -5.93 3.28 11.84
N VAL A 83 -4.67 3.59 12.13
CA VAL A 83 -3.97 4.67 11.42
C VAL A 83 -3.59 4.20 10.01
N THR A 84 -3.21 2.93 9.83
CA THR A 84 -2.99 2.34 8.51
C THR A 84 -4.28 2.30 7.67
N LEU A 85 -5.45 2.09 8.28
CA LEU A 85 -6.75 2.27 7.61
C LEU A 85 -7.02 3.74 7.25
N GLY A 86 -6.66 4.68 8.12
CA GLY A 86 -6.72 6.12 7.82
C GLY A 86 -5.81 6.51 6.66
N ARG A 87 -4.63 5.89 6.56
CA ARG A 87 -3.72 6.03 5.43
C ARG A 87 -4.33 5.45 4.16
N ALA A 88 -4.90 4.24 4.23
CA ALA A 88 -5.61 3.64 3.10
C ALA A 88 -6.74 4.54 2.58
N ALA A 89 -7.44 5.25 3.48
CA ALA A 89 -8.48 6.20 3.11
C ALA A 89 -7.98 7.38 2.26
N LEU A 90 -6.67 7.68 2.26
CA LEU A 90 -6.05 8.65 1.36
C LEU A 90 -5.53 8.00 0.08
N VAL A 91 -4.99 6.78 0.18
CA VAL A 91 -4.38 6.07 -0.96
C VAL A 91 -5.42 5.54 -1.95
N LEU A 92 -6.53 4.96 -1.48
CA LEU A 92 -7.57 4.41 -2.38
C LEU A 92 -8.22 5.49 -3.27
N PRO A 93 -8.54 6.69 -2.77
CA PRO A 93 -9.00 7.79 -3.62
C PRO A 93 -7.99 8.21 -4.68
N LEU A 94 -6.68 8.20 -4.37
CA LEU A 94 -5.64 8.47 -5.37
C LEU A 94 -5.56 7.37 -6.43
N ALA A 95 -5.70 6.10 -6.03
CA ALA A 95 -5.74 4.98 -6.95
C ALA A 95 -6.93 5.04 -7.91
N ALA A 96 -8.11 5.46 -7.43
CA ALA A 96 -9.26 5.64 -8.31
C ALA A 96 -9.05 6.72 -9.39
N LEU A 97 -8.19 7.73 -9.14
CA LEU A 97 -7.84 8.74 -10.14
C LEU A 97 -7.10 8.11 -11.32
N THR A 98 -6.20 7.15 -11.07
CA THR A 98 -5.43 6.51 -12.16
C THR A 98 -6.32 5.70 -13.10
N ILE A 99 -7.51 5.29 -12.65
CA ILE A 99 -8.45 4.50 -13.45
C ILE A 99 -9.39 5.41 -14.25
N GLN A 100 -9.82 6.54 -13.68
CA GLN A 100 -10.98 7.28 -14.21
C GLN A 100 -10.72 8.75 -14.58
N GLY A 101 -9.62 9.35 -14.15
CA GLY A 101 -9.42 10.78 -14.28
C GLY A 101 -7.97 11.15 -14.58
N GLN A 102 -7.69 11.56 -15.81
CA GLN A 102 -6.45 12.27 -16.09
C GLN A 102 -6.52 13.65 -15.46
N VAL A 103 -5.68 13.88 -14.44
CA VAL A 103 -5.51 15.21 -13.86
C VAL A 103 -4.65 16.03 -14.80
N THR A 104 -5.24 17.05 -15.41
CA THR A 104 -4.57 17.91 -16.39
C THR A 104 -4.19 19.27 -15.83
N SER A 105 -4.74 19.65 -14.66
CA SER A 105 -4.49 20.95 -14.06
C SER A 105 -3.25 20.96 -13.16
N VAL A 106 -2.47 22.05 -13.21
CA VAL A 106 -1.30 22.28 -12.34
C VAL A 106 -1.67 22.20 -10.86
N ILE A 107 -2.81 22.79 -10.50
CA ILE A 107 -3.35 22.75 -9.13
C ILE A 107 -3.67 21.32 -8.71
N GLY A 108 -4.21 20.51 -9.61
CA GLY A 108 -4.54 19.12 -9.32
C GLY A 108 -3.31 18.25 -9.06
N TYR A 109 -2.20 18.47 -9.78
CA TYR A 109 -0.93 17.79 -9.49
C TYR A 109 -0.39 18.15 -8.10
N TRP A 110 -0.41 19.43 -7.72
CA TRP A 110 0.00 19.85 -6.37
C TRP A 110 -0.91 19.28 -5.29
N TRP A 111 -2.22 19.19 -5.54
CA TRP A 111 -3.16 18.56 -4.64
C TRP A 111 -2.83 17.08 -4.41
N ILE A 112 -2.61 16.32 -5.48
CA ILE A 112 -2.20 14.90 -5.40
C ILE A 112 -0.91 14.76 -4.61
N ILE A 113 0.10 15.60 -4.90
CA ILE A 113 1.38 15.58 -4.19
C ILE A 113 1.17 15.85 -2.70
N ALA A 114 0.33 16.82 -2.33
CA ALA A 114 0.02 17.11 -0.94
C ALA A 114 -0.65 15.92 -0.25
N VAL A 115 -1.69 15.33 -0.84
CA VAL A 115 -2.40 14.17 -0.27
C VAL A 115 -1.47 12.96 -0.11
N ALA A 116 -0.66 12.66 -1.13
CA ALA A 116 0.30 11.56 -1.09
C ALA A 116 1.43 11.81 -0.08
N THR A 117 1.89 13.06 0.07
CA THR A 117 2.86 13.44 1.11
C THR A 117 2.28 13.20 2.51
N VAL A 118 1.02 13.59 2.74
CA VAL A 118 0.33 13.31 4.01
C VAL A 118 0.25 11.80 4.26
N ALA A 119 -0.10 11.00 3.24
CA ALA A 119 -0.13 9.55 3.34
C ALA A 119 1.25 8.94 3.67
N MET A 120 2.35 9.50 3.15
CA MET A 120 3.72 9.10 3.49
C MET A 120 4.15 9.55 4.90
N ILE A 121 3.66 10.69 5.39
CA ILE A 121 3.95 11.13 6.76
C ILE A 121 3.21 10.23 7.76
N LEU A 122 1.96 9.85 7.47
CA LEU A 122 1.19 8.93 8.31
C LEU A 122 1.88 7.56 8.46
N ASP A 123 2.57 7.07 7.42
CA ASP A 123 3.40 5.86 7.49
C ASP A 123 4.48 5.94 8.58
N CYS A 124 5.19 7.07 8.64
CA CYS A 124 6.20 7.30 9.66
C CYS A 124 5.60 7.27 11.08
N VAL A 125 4.36 7.77 11.23
CA VAL A 125 3.61 7.77 12.49
C VAL A 125 3.21 6.34 12.87
N ASP A 126 2.77 5.53 11.91
CA ASP A 126 2.39 4.12 12.11
C ASP A 126 3.57 3.30 12.65
N GLY A 127 4.72 3.42 11.98
CA GLY A 127 5.95 2.77 12.43
C GLY A 127 6.39 3.20 13.83
N TRP A 128 6.16 4.46 14.21
CA TRP A 128 6.44 4.95 15.56
C TRP A 128 5.45 4.41 16.60
N VAL A 129 4.16 4.36 16.29
CA VAL A 129 3.12 3.80 17.17
C VAL A 129 3.33 2.30 17.36
N ALA A 130 3.65 1.56 16.29
CA ALA A 130 3.92 0.13 16.33
C ALA A 130 5.13 -0.20 17.21
N ARG A 131 6.20 0.59 17.15
CA ARG A 131 7.37 0.43 18.05
C ARG A 131 7.03 0.65 19.52
N ARG A 132 6.03 1.48 19.83
CA ARG A 132 5.62 1.79 21.21
C ARG A 132 4.59 0.82 21.77
N ARG A 133 3.73 0.24 20.93
CA ARG A 133 2.60 -0.60 21.36
C ARG A 133 2.78 -2.09 21.06
N GLY A 134 3.86 -2.46 20.36
CA GLY A 134 4.16 -3.83 19.94
C GLY A 134 3.73 -4.08 18.49
N PRO A 135 4.65 -4.51 17.60
CA PRO A 135 4.31 -4.81 16.22
C PRO A 135 3.45 -6.08 16.13
N THR A 136 2.42 -6.07 15.28
CA THR A 136 1.64 -7.27 14.95
C THR A 136 2.05 -7.77 13.56
N VAL A 137 2.07 -9.09 13.35
CA VAL A 137 2.42 -9.68 12.04
C VAL A 137 1.46 -9.22 10.95
N PHE A 138 0.16 -9.14 11.26
CA PHE A 138 -0.86 -8.62 10.35
C PHE A 138 -0.61 -7.16 10.00
N GLY A 139 -0.40 -6.29 10.99
CA GLY A 139 -0.18 -4.86 10.78
C GLY A 139 1.06 -4.60 9.93
N ALA A 140 2.16 -5.33 10.17
CA ALA A 140 3.38 -5.22 9.38
C ALA A 140 3.17 -5.64 7.91
N ARG A 141 2.38 -6.69 7.65
CA ARG A 141 2.06 -7.11 6.27
C ARG A 141 1.13 -6.12 5.58
N PHE A 142 0.14 -5.60 6.32
CA PHE A 142 -0.84 -4.64 5.80
C PHE A 142 -0.19 -3.31 5.42
N ASP A 143 0.65 -2.77 6.30
CA ASP A 143 1.40 -1.53 6.07
C ASP A 143 2.34 -1.66 4.85
N MET A 144 3.09 -2.76 4.80
CA MET A 144 4.00 -3.06 3.69
C MET A 144 3.27 -3.22 2.33
N GLU A 145 2.02 -3.70 2.35
CA GLU A 145 1.21 -3.84 1.14
C GLU A 145 0.63 -2.49 0.67
N LEU A 146 0.16 -1.66 1.60
CA LEU A 146 -0.28 -0.30 1.29
C LEU A 146 0.86 0.59 0.79
N ASP A 147 2.07 0.45 1.34
CA ASP A 147 3.28 1.11 0.86
C ASP A 147 3.52 0.85 -0.62
N ALA A 148 3.52 -0.42 -0.99
CA ALA A 148 3.79 -0.81 -2.36
C ALA A 148 2.65 -0.47 -3.31
N PHE A 149 1.41 -0.56 -2.83
CA PHE A 149 0.25 -0.08 -3.56
C PHE A 149 0.35 1.43 -3.81
N LEU A 150 0.77 2.22 -2.83
CA LEU A 150 1.01 3.66 -2.99
C LEU A 150 2.11 3.93 -4.03
N LEU A 151 3.24 3.20 -3.99
CA LEU A 151 4.29 3.32 -5.01
C LEU A 151 3.78 2.98 -6.41
N LEU A 152 2.95 1.93 -6.54
CA LEU A 152 2.29 1.57 -7.79
C LEU A 152 1.40 2.70 -8.30
N VAL A 153 0.52 3.23 -7.45
CA VAL A 153 -0.37 4.35 -7.79
C VAL A 153 0.43 5.57 -8.24
N LEU A 154 1.45 5.96 -7.48
CA LEU A 154 2.31 7.10 -7.83
C LEU A 154 3.07 6.87 -9.15
N SER A 155 3.59 5.66 -9.37
CA SER A 155 4.28 5.33 -10.62
C SER A 155 3.35 5.39 -11.84
N LEU A 156 2.10 4.92 -11.71
CA LEU A 156 1.08 5.03 -12.75
C LEU A 156 0.70 6.49 -13.01
N MET A 157 0.58 7.31 -11.97
CA MET A 157 0.33 8.76 -12.14
C MET A 157 1.49 9.46 -12.86
N VAL A 158 2.74 9.12 -12.54
CA VAL A 158 3.92 9.66 -13.23
C VAL A 158 3.92 9.24 -14.70
N TRP A 159 3.60 7.99 -15.01
CA TRP A 159 3.44 7.54 -16.40
C TRP A 159 2.31 8.30 -17.13
N GLN A 160 1.14 8.42 -16.51
CA GLN A 160 -0.02 9.11 -17.07
C GLN A 160 0.20 10.62 -17.26
N SER A 161 1.11 11.22 -16.50
CA SER A 161 1.51 12.62 -16.71
C SER A 161 2.25 12.85 -18.05
N GLY A 162 2.66 11.78 -18.74
CA GLY A 162 3.38 11.84 -20.02
C GLY A 162 4.85 12.23 -19.91
N LYS A 163 5.36 12.49 -18.69
CA LYS A 163 6.76 12.89 -18.47
C LYS A 163 7.75 11.74 -18.56
N VAL A 164 7.30 10.53 -18.19
CA VAL A 164 8.14 9.34 -18.11
C VAL A 164 7.46 8.19 -18.84
N GLY A 165 8.26 7.34 -19.48
CA GLY A 165 7.75 6.17 -20.20
C GLY A 165 7.09 5.13 -19.28
N PRO A 166 6.38 4.15 -19.86
CA PRO A 166 5.65 3.12 -19.12
C PRO A 166 6.53 2.27 -18.20
N TRP A 167 7.84 2.23 -18.43
CA TRP A 167 8.81 1.53 -17.60
C TRP A 167 8.83 2.01 -16.15
N VAL A 168 8.36 3.22 -15.83
CA VAL A 168 8.28 3.71 -14.44
C VAL A 168 7.33 2.86 -13.58
N ALA A 169 6.33 2.23 -14.19
CA ALA A 169 5.41 1.32 -13.49
C ALA A 169 6.13 0.11 -12.87
N LEU A 170 7.33 -0.24 -13.38
CA LEU A 170 8.16 -1.30 -12.79
C LEU A 170 8.54 -0.99 -11.33
N ILE A 171 8.64 0.28 -10.93
CA ILE A 171 8.94 0.68 -9.55
C ILE A 171 7.87 0.14 -8.59
N GLY A 172 6.59 0.25 -8.95
CA GLY A 172 5.50 -0.28 -8.14
C GLY A 172 5.27 -1.78 -8.31
N VAL A 173 5.49 -2.31 -9.52
CA VAL A 173 5.23 -3.72 -9.84
C VAL A 173 6.30 -4.66 -9.27
N LEU A 174 7.53 -4.19 -8.99
CA LEU A 174 8.64 -5.06 -8.58
C LEU A 174 8.37 -5.88 -7.32
N ARG A 175 7.65 -5.32 -6.34
CA ARG A 175 7.22 -6.09 -5.15
C ARG A 175 6.30 -7.24 -5.53
N TYR A 176 5.31 -6.98 -6.38
CA TYR A 176 4.36 -8.01 -6.79
C TYR A 176 5.07 -9.11 -7.57
N LEU A 177 6.06 -8.75 -8.40
CA LEU A 177 6.93 -9.73 -9.05
C LEU A 177 7.74 -10.57 -8.04
N PHE A 178 8.19 -9.99 -6.93
CA PHE A 178 8.84 -10.75 -5.85
C PHE A 178 7.90 -11.76 -5.20
N VAL A 179 6.68 -11.35 -4.90
CA VAL A 179 5.67 -12.23 -4.29
C VAL A 179 5.32 -13.37 -5.25
N VAL A 180 5.20 -13.11 -6.55
CA VAL A 180 4.98 -14.15 -7.55
C VAL A 180 6.23 -15.06 -7.68
N ALA A 181 7.43 -14.49 -7.67
CA ALA A 181 8.68 -15.26 -7.74
C ALA A 181 8.87 -16.16 -6.51
N SER A 182 8.45 -15.73 -5.32
CA SER A 182 8.53 -16.54 -4.11
C SER A 182 7.56 -17.73 -4.10
N TRP A 183 6.50 -17.69 -4.93
CA TRP A 183 5.64 -18.86 -5.14
C TRP A 183 6.29 -19.91 -6.05
N LEU A 184 7.17 -19.49 -6.96
CA LEU A 184 7.89 -20.38 -7.87
C LEU A 184 9.16 -20.97 -7.23
N GLN A 185 9.77 -20.25 -6.28
CA GLN A 185 10.95 -20.71 -5.54
C GLN A 185 10.70 -20.61 -4.03
N SER A 186 10.47 -21.76 -3.38
CA SER A 186 10.22 -21.85 -1.94
C SER A 186 11.37 -21.33 -1.08
N SER A 187 12.60 -21.29 -1.60
CA SER A 187 13.76 -20.66 -0.96
C SER A 187 13.61 -19.14 -0.81
N LEU A 188 12.78 -18.49 -1.63
CA LEU A 188 12.44 -17.07 -1.53
C LEU A 188 11.24 -16.79 -0.62
N ALA A 189 10.52 -17.82 -0.17
CA ALA A 189 9.36 -17.69 0.71
C ALA A 189 9.75 -17.45 2.20
N ALA A 190 11.04 -17.56 2.54
CA ALA A 190 11.52 -17.26 3.88
C ALA A 190 11.26 -15.79 4.26
N GLU A 191 10.71 -15.56 5.46
CA GLU A 191 10.45 -14.21 5.95
C GLU A 191 11.78 -13.45 6.08
N LEU A 192 11.97 -12.48 5.19
CA LEU A 192 13.12 -11.59 5.25
C LEU A 192 13.02 -10.72 6.51
N PRO A 193 14.06 -10.66 7.35
CA PRO A 193 14.04 -9.84 8.54
C PRO A 193 13.85 -8.36 8.17
N PRO A 194 13.18 -7.57 9.03
CA PRO A 194 12.96 -6.15 8.78
C PRO A 194 14.32 -5.45 8.62
N SER A 195 14.54 -4.87 7.44
CA SER A 195 15.80 -4.19 7.12
C SER A 195 15.57 -2.70 6.94
N TRP A 196 16.33 -1.89 7.69
CA TRP A 196 16.34 -0.44 7.58
C TRP A 196 16.59 0.04 6.14
N ARG A 197 17.35 -0.74 5.36
CA ARG A 197 17.59 -0.50 3.93
C ARG A 197 16.31 -0.44 3.12
N ARG A 198 15.43 -1.44 3.24
CA ARG A 198 14.19 -1.51 2.45
C ARG A 198 13.21 -0.40 2.82
N GLN A 199 13.12 -0.08 4.11
CA GLN A 199 12.31 1.02 4.58
C GLN A 199 12.80 2.34 3.97
N THR A 200 14.10 2.62 4.03
CA THR A 200 14.68 3.83 3.42
C THR A 200 14.44 3.86 1.92
N ILE A 201 14.62 2.74 1.22
CA ILE A 201 14.39 2.69 -0.23
C ILE A 201 12.92 2.97 -0.56
N CYS A 202 11.96 2.38 0.16
CA CYS A 202 10.53 2.65 -0.03
C CYS A 202 10.22 4.16 0.07
N VAL A 203 10.70 4.80 1.14
CA VAL A 203 10.52 6.25 1.35
C VAL A 203 11.18 7.05 0.23
N VAL A 204 12.42 6.72 -0.15
CA VAL A 204 13.14 7.39 -1.25
C VAL A 204 12.40 7.23 -2.58
N GLN A 205 11.88 6.04 -2.90
CA GLN A 205 11.09 5.81 -4.10
C GLN A 205 9.82 6.67 -4.10
N GLY A 206 9.11 6.73 -2.97
CA GLY A 206 7.91 7.57 -2.83
C GLY A 206 8.23 9.04 -3.07
N VAL A 207 9.28 9.56 -2.43
CA VAL A 207 9.73 10.96 -2.60
C VAL A 207 10.13 11.23 -4.06
N VAL A 208 10.88 10.33 -4.69
CA VAL A 208 11.25 10.46 -6.10
C VAL A 208 10.02 10.56 -7.00
N LEU A 209 9.03 9.69 -6.80
CA LEU A 209 7.82 9.70 -7.61
C LEU A 209 7.01 11.00 -7.41
N LEU A 210 6.93 11.51 -6.18
CA LEU A 210 6.32 12.81 -5.89
C LEU A 210 7.04 13.96 -6.61
N VAL A 211 8.37 13.97 -6.60
CA VAL A 211 9.18 14.95 -7.31
C VAL A 211 8.92 14.86 -8.83
N CYS A 212 8.91 13.65 -9.39
CA CYS A 212 8.62 13.44 -10.82
C CYS A 212 7.21 13.92 -11.21
N LEU A 213 6.24 13.75 -10.31
CA LEU A 213 4.87 14.23 -10.51
C LEU A 213 4.78 15.76 -10.49
N GLY A 214 5.70 16.43 -9.78
CA GLY A 214 5.79 17.89 -9.67
C GLY A 214 5.73 18.62 -11.02
N PRO A 215 4.77 19.53 -11.26
CA PRO A 215 4.57 20.18 -12.56
C PRO A 215 5.74 21.08 -12.98
N ILE A 216 6.61 21.46 -12.04
CA ILE A 216 7.83 22.26 -12.28
C ILE A 216 8.95 21.41 -12.91
N ILE A 217 8.94 20.08 -12.75
CA ILE A 217 10.02 19.21 -13.19
C ILE A 217 9.88 18.88 -14.69
N PRO A 218 10.89 19.19 -15.53
CA PRO A 218 10.91 18.82 -16.94
C PRO A 218 10.92 17.30 -17.13
N ALA A 219 10.33 16.83 -18.24
CA ALA A 219 10.24 15.41 -18.58
C ALA A 219 11.61 14.70 -18.57
N THR A 220 12.65 15.32 -19.12
CA THR A 220 14.02 14.75 -19.14
C THR A 220 14.56 14.52 -17.74
N MET A 221 14.39 15.49 -16.83
CA MET A 221 14.84 15.35 -15.44
C MET A 221 14.02 14.29 -14.70
N ALA A 222 12.70 14.29 -14.85
CA ALA A 222 11.82 13.27 -14.27
C ALA A 222 12.23 11.86 -14.72
N SER A 223 12.52 11.68 -16.02
CA SER A 223 12.97 10.41 -16.58
C SER A 223 14.32 9.96 -16.01
N ILE A 224 15.31 10.86 -15.87
CA ILE A 224 16.62 10.52 -15.30
C ILE A 224 16.48 10.10 -13.83
N ILE A 225 15.73 10.89 -13.04
CA ILE A 225 15.54 10.63 -11.61
C ILE A 225 14.77 9.32 -11.42
N ALA A 226 13.68 9.09 -12.16
CA ALA A 226 12.92 7.85 -12.10
C ALA A 226 13.76 6.63 -12.53
N PHE A 227 14.65 6.79 -13.50
CA PHE A 227 15.52 5.71 -13.96
C PHE A 227 16.55 5.34 -12.88
N ALA A 228 17.19 6.35 -12.27
CA ALA A 228 18.11 6.13 -11.16
C ALA A 228 17.43 5.45 -9.97
N ALA A 229 16.18 5.83 -9.68
CA ALA A 229 15.38 5.22 -8.64
C ALA A 229 15.04 3.75 -8.97
N LEU A 230 14.62 3.45 -10.21
CA LEU A 230 14.38 2.09 -10.66
C LEU A 230 15.65 1.23 -10.56
N VAL A 231 16.80 1.72 -11.00
CA VAL A 231 18.09 1.01 -10.89
C VAL A 231 18.42 0.71 -9.43
N THR A 232 18.27 1.70 -8.54
CA THR A 232 18.51 1.51 -7.10
C THR A 232 17.61 0.42 -6.51
N LEU A 233 16.33 0.41 -6.91
CA LEU A 233 15.37 -0.59 -6.48
C LEU A 233 15.73 -2.00 -6.98
N VAL A 234 16.09 -2.13 -8.26
CA VAL A 234 16.52 -3.40 -8.86
C VAL A 234 17.80 -3.93 -8.21
N ILE A 235 18.77 -3.07 -7.90
CA ILE A 235 20.00 -3.48 -7.21
C ILE A 235 19.67 -3.98 -5.80
N SER A 236 18.85 -3.24 -5.04
CA SER A 236 18.42 -3.69 -3.71
C SER A 236 17.73 -5.05 -3.78
N PHE A 237 16.91 -5.24 -4.79
CA PHE A 237 16.21 -6.48 -5.03
C PHE A 237 17.14 -7.64 -5.36
N ALA A 238 18.12 -7.42 -6.24
CA ALA A 238 19.12 -8.42 -6.58
C ALA A 238 19.94 -8.84 -5.35
N VAL A 239 20.27 -7.90 -4.46
CA VAL A 239 20.94 -8.20 -3.18
C VAL A 239 20.05 -9.07 -2.29
N ASP A 240 18.75 -8.76 -2.21
CA ASP A 240 17.79 -9.54 -1.41
C ASP A 240 17.65 -10.99 -1.91
N VAL A 241 17.55 -11.18 -3.22
CA VAL A 241 17.49 -12.52 -3.86
C VAL A 241 18.81 -13.28 -3.69
N HIS A 242 19.95 -12.60 -3.81
CA HIS A 242 21.26 -13.22 -3.61
C HIS A 242 21.47 -13.66 -2.16
N TRP A 243 21.02 -12.87 -1.19
CA TRP A 243 21.07 -13.25 0.22
C TRP A 243 20.20 -14.47 0.51
N LEU A 244 18.96 -14.50 -0.01
CA LEU A 244 18.06 -15.63 0.17
C LEU A 244 18.59 -16.92 -0.45
N SER A 245 19.15 -16.85 -1.67
CA SER A 245 19.71 -18.04 -2.33
C SER A 245 20.94 -18.60 -1.61
N ARG A 246 21.78 -17.75 -1.00
CA ARG A 246 22.91 -18.19 -0.17
C ARG A 246 22.46 -18.83 1.15
N SER A 247 21.45 -18.26 1.80
CA SER A 247 20.91 -18.81 3.05
C SER A 247 20.21 -20.16 2.82
N ALA A 248 19.56 -20.36 1.67
CA ALA A 248 18.93 -21.63 1.31
C ALA A 248 19.93 -22.74 0.97
N ASN A 249 21.11 -22.40 0.43
CA ASN A 249 22.18 -23.36 0.09
C ASN A 249 23.13 -23.67 1.27
N GLY A 250 22.90 -23.07 2.44
CA GLY A 250 23.73 -23.24 3.65
C GLY A 250 23.11 -24.13 4.74
N LEU A 251 22.00 -24.82 4.44
CA LEU A 251 21.39 -25.88 5.23
C LEU A 251 21.71 -27.25 4.60
#